data_AF-A0A423T7D4-F1
#
_entry.id   AF-A0A423T7D4-F1
#
_cell.length_a   1.000
_cell.length_b   1.000
_cell.length_c   1.000
_cell.angle_alpha   90.00
_cell.angle_beta   90.00
_cell.angle_gamma   90.00
#
_symmetry.space_group_name_H-M   'P 1'
#
loop_
_entity.id
_entity.type
_entity.pdbx_description
1 polymer ?
#
loop_
_entity_poly.entity_id
_entity_poly.type
_entity_poly.pdbx_seq_one_letter_code
_entity_poly.pdbx_strand_id
1 'polypeptide(L)'
;MDSLLVFIAVEVGHSLRWDGLTGVGIPLYGGGAGNGYELQTFTEKRETSWAFTPYGGGDVDGPSNGPAPLPWDVEARPTHMFHDEVKVVQVPHTASVKECHRCKGTGSLQCSECHGKGWTRCLSCHGDGWYTDSSGYKERCFYCQSSTHGHGRQDCLKCNAKGRVACPPCDSYGQIRCFIRLTITWKVHTSEHIVRKGGLPEELVKEVSGQVAFEEEGPRIFPLTQFPDNTINLASAQLVNSHKNKFVDERIYGQRHQVRIVPVAEVEYGFKGGPGKFWVYGYENKVHSPDYPQTCCWGCCCVM
;
A
#
# COMPACT_ATOMS: atom_id res chain seq x y z
N MET A 1 16.54 -26.04 -42.27
CA MET A 1 17.25 -24.76 -42.18
C MET A 1 16.96 -24.21 -40.80
N ASP A 2 17.90 -24.51 -39.91
CA ASP A 2 18.30 -23.84 -38.66
C ASP A 2 17.25 -23.59 -37.56
N SER A 3 17.16 -24.59 -36.68
CA SER A 3 16.72 -24.42 -35.29
C SER A 3 17.90 -23.89 -34.47
N LEU A 4 17.82 -22.62 -34.06
CA LEU A 4 18.71 -22.03 -33.06
C LEU A 4 18.44 -22.68 -31.69
N LEU A 5 19.23 -23.68 -31.33
CA LEU A 5 19.34 -24.17 -29.96
C LEU A 5 20.29 -23.23 -29.20
N VAL A 6 19.71 -22.45 -28.29
CA VAL A 6 20.43 -21.53 -27.40
C VAL A 6 21.26 -22.35 -26.41
N PHE A 7 22.59 -22.32 -26.58
CA PHE A 7 23.54 -22.80 -25.60
C PHE A 7 23.65 -21.79 -24.45
N ILE A 8 23.20 -22.16 -23.25
CA ILE A 8 23.57 -21.45 -22.02
C ILE A 8 24.66 -22.29 -21.34
N ALA A 9 25.91 -21.95 -21.63
CA ALA A 9 27.05 -22.42 -20.85
C ALA A 9 27.04 -21.68 -19.51
N VAL A 10 26.81 -22.40 -18.41
CA VAL A 10 27.03 -21.87 -17.06
C VAL A 10 28.51 -22.07 -16.75
N GLU A 11 29.32 -21.03 -17.01
CA GLU A 11 30.69 -20.93 -16.50
C GLU A 11 30.64 -20.63 -15.00
N VAL A 12 30.60 -21.67 -14.16
CA VAL A 12 30.84 -21.52 -12.71
C VAL A 12 32.35 -21.55 -12.47
N GLY A 13 33.00 -20.43 -12.77
CA GLY A 13 34.38 -20.19 -12.39
C GLY A 13 34.46 -19.39 -11.11
N HIS A 14 34.18 -19.96 -9.93
CA HIS A 14 34.74 -19.47 -8.66
C HIS A 14 34.79 -20.62 -7.63
N SER A 15 36.01 -20.89 -7.17
CA SER A 15 36.39 -21.94 -6.23
C SER A 15 35.66 -21.81 -4.89
N LEU A 16 34.70 -22.70 -4.65
CA LEU A 16 34.27 -23.05 -3.29
C LEU A 16 35.10 -24.26 -2.84
N ARG A 17 36.16 -23.99 -2.07
CA ARG A 17 37.03 -25.03 -1.51
C ARG A 17 36.35 -25.64 -0.28
N TRP A 18 35.70 -26.78 -0.47
CA TRP A 18 35.11 -27.60 0.59
C TRP A 18 36.00 -28.82 0.84
N ASP A 19 36.65 -28.88 1.99
CA ASP A 19 37.47 -30.02 2.38
C ASP A 19 36.56 -31.24 2.67
N GLY A 20 36.65 -32.28 1.84
CA GLY A 20 35.98 -33.57 2.06
C GLY A 20 35.00 -34.07 0.99
N LEU A 21 34.85 -33.36 -0.14
CA LEU A 21 34.08 -33.85 -1.29
C LEU A 21 34.91 -34.86 -2.11
N THR A 22 34.45 -36.09 -2.21
CA THR A 22 34.98 -37.08 -3.17
C THR A 22 33.99 -37.21 -4.31
N GLY A 23 34.36 -36.72 -5.50
CA GLY A 23 33.56 -36.83 -6.72
C GLY A 23 32.42 -35.82 -6.81
N VAL A 24 32.69 -34.65 -7.40
CA VAL A 24 31.64 -33.80 -7.96
C VAL A 24 31.35 -34.33 -9.36
N GLY A 25 30.36 -35.20 -9.49
CA GLY A 25 29.80 -35.50 -10.81
C GLY A 25 28.88 -34.36 -11.19
N ILE A 26 29.31 -33.48 -12.11
CA ILE A 26 28.37 -32.59 -12.80
C ILE A 26 27.76 -33.45 -13.91
N PRO A 27 26.51 -33.94 -13.81
CA PRO A 27 25.89 -34.57 -14.96
C PRO A 27 25.78 -33.51 -16.06
N LEU A 28 26.54 -33.69 -17.14
CA LEU A 28 26.56 -32.81 -18.31
C LEU A 28 25.21 -32.72 -19.06
N TYR A 29 24.12 -33.28 -18.49
CA TYR A 29 22.79 -33.38 -19.10
C TYR A 29 21.63 -33.17 -18.10
N GLY A 30 21.87 -32.58 -16.93
CA GLY A 30 20.86 -32.42 -15.86
C GLY A 30 20.25 -31.02 -15.71
N GLY A 31 20.40 -30.12 -16.68
CA GLY A 31 19.84 -28.77 -16.61
C GLY A 31 18.33 -28.78 -16.87
N GLY A 32 17.53 -28.66 -15.81
CA GLY A 32 16.10 -28.40 -15.92
C GLY A 32 15.85 -26.90 -16.10
N ALA A 33 14.72 -26.56 -16.73
CA ALA A 33 14.22 -25.20 -16.72
C ALA A 33 12.81 -25.20 -16.14
N GLY A 34 12.63 -24.52 -15.01
CA GLY A 34 11.30 -24.29 -14.44
C GLY A 34 10.62 -23.19 -15.24
N ASN A 35 9.38 -23.40 -15.66
CA ASN A 35 8.62 -22.39 -16.39
C ASN A 35 7.62 -21.73 -15.44
N GLY A 36 7.59 -20.40 -15.41
CA GLY A 36 6.57 -19.63 -14.71
C GLY A 36 5.72 -18.87 -15.71
N TYR A 37 4.40 -18.98 -15.62
CA TYR A 37 3.46 -18.12 -16.32
C TYR A 37 2.85 -17.14 -15.33
N GLU A 38 2.79 -15.87 -15.72
CA GLU A 38 2.20 -14.81 -14.90
C GLU A 38 1.19 -14.03 -15.72
N LEU A 39 0.00 -13.81 -15.16
CA LEU A 39 -1.05 -12.96 -15.67
C LEU A 39 -1.25 -11.79 -14.71
N GLN A 40 -1.12 -10.58 -15.22
CA GLN A 40 -1.46 -9.36 -14.52
C GLN A 40 -2.70 -8.73 -15.16
N THR A 41 -3.70 -8.42 -14.35
CA THR A 41 -4.90 -7.70 -14.77
C THR A 41 -4.98 -6.38 -14.04
N PHE A 42 -4.86 -5.31 -14.80
CA PHE A 42 -4.90 -3.95 -14.30
C PHE A 42 -6.35 -3.44 -14.35
N THR A 43 -6.90 -3.09 -13.20
CA THR A 43 -8.30 -2.73 -13.05
C THR A 43 -8.44 -1.31 -12.52
N GLU A 44 -9.60 -0.72 -12.76
CA GLU A 44 -10.01 0.58 -12.24
C GLU A 44 -11.34 0.44 -11.49
N LYS A 45 -11.39 0.97 -10.28
CA LYS A 45 -12.60 1.09 -9.47
C LYS A 45 -12.87 2.56 -9.15
N ARG A 46 -14.13 2.97 -9.21
CA ARG A 46 -14.57 4.34 -8.92
C ARG A 46 -15.63 4.36 -7.83
N GLU A 47 -15.42 5.19 -6.81
CA GLU A 47 -16.32 5.35 -5.67
C GLU A 47 -16.57 6.82 -5.38
N THR A 48 -17.81 7.18 -5.05
CA THR A 48 -18.17 8.57 -4.72
C THR A 48 -18.53 8.72 -3.24
N SER A 49 -18.19 9.87 -2.67
CA SER A 49 -18.56 10.25 -1.31
C SER A 49 -18.76 11.75 -1.20
N TRP A 50 -19.61 12.20 -0.26
CA TRP A 50 -19.68 13.62 0.08
C TRP A 50 -18.43 14.06 0.83
N ALA A 51 -17.89 15.22 0.48
CA ALA A 51 -16.80 15.88 1.17
C ALA A 51 -17.09 17.36 1.37
N PHE A 52 -16.37 17.99 2.30
CA PHE A 52 -16.48 19.42 2.55
C PHE A 52 -15.13 20.02 2.92
N THR A 53 -14.99 21.33 2.70
CA THR A 53 -13.84 22.15 3.09
C THR A 53 -14.30 23.49 3.65
N PRO A 54 -13.52 24.16 4.52
CA PRO A 54 -13.79 25.54 4.91
C PRO A 54 -13.96 26.45 3.70
N TYR A 55 -14.86 27.41 3.78
CA TYR A 55 -15.11 28.34 2.68
C TYR A 55 -15.08 29.79 3.19
N GLY A 56 -14.04 30.52 2.78
CA GLY A 56 -13.83 31.93 3.10
C GLY A 56 -14.17 32.91 1.97
N GLY A 57 -14.76 32.41 0.87
CA GLY A 57 -15.03 33.17 -0.35
C GLY A 57 -14.38 32.57 -1.60
N GLY A 58 -14.63 33.18 -2.76
CA GLY A 58 -14.15 32.75 -4.07
C GLY A 58 -15.22 32.12 -4.94
N ASP A 59 -14.86 31.74 -6.17
CA ASP A 59 -15.80 31.11 -7.09
C ASP A 59 -16.08 29.66 -6.71
N VAL A 60 -17.31 29.22 -6.91
CA VAL A 60 -17.77 27.88 -6.55
C VAL A 60 -18.27 27.19 -7.79
N ASP A 61 -17.63 26.07 -8.11
CA ASP A 61 -18.04 25.24 -9.24
C ASP A 61 -19.27 24.38 -8.92
N GLY A 62 -20.45 25.00 -8.97
CA GLY A 62 -21.73 24.38 -8.67
C GLY A 62 -22.60 24.11 -9.91
N PRO A 63 -23.86 23.65 -9.70
CA PRO A 63 -24.77 23.27 -10.78
C PRO A 63 -25.12 24.39 -11.77
N SER A 64 -24.82 25.66 -11.44
CA SER A 64 -24.97 26.80 -12.35
C SER A 64 -23.99 26.79 -13.51
N ASN A 65 -22.85 26.09 -13.37
CA ASN A 65 -21.79 26.04 -14.39
C ASN A 65 -21.95 24.85 -15.36
N GLY A 66 -22.94 23.99 -15.15
CA GLY A 66 -23.21 22.83 -16.00
C GLY A 66 -23.80 21.65 -15.23
N PRO A 67 -24.27 20.61 -15.94
CA PRO A 67 -24.68 19.36 -15.31
C PRO A 67 -23.46 18.60 -14.77
N ALA A 68 -23.61 17.99 -13.59
CA ALA A 68 -22.55 17.15 -13.03
C ALA A 68 -22.38 15.86 -13.86
N PRO A 69 -21.15 15.49 -14.24
CA PRO A 69 -20.89 14.25 -15.00
C PRO A 69 -21.11 13.01 -14.13
N LEU A 70 -21.34 11.85 -14.77
CA LEU A 70 -21.33 10.57 -14.05
C LEU A 70 -19.91 10.23 -13.58
N PRO A 71 -19.75 9.36 -12.55
CA PRO A 71 -18.44 9.01 -12.02
C PRO A 71 -17.44 8.53 -13.08
N TRP A 72 -17.89 7.81 -14.11
CA TRP A 72 -17.06 7.28 -15.19
C TRP A 72 -16.79 8.28 -16.33
N ASP A 73 -17.56 9.36 -16.42
CA ASP A 73 -17.37 10.43 -17.42
C ASP A 73 -16.32 11.46 -16.96
N VAL A 74 -15.93 11.44 -15.69
CA VAL A 74 -14.83 12.26 -15.17
C VAL A 74 -13.51 11.78 -15.78
N GLU A 75 -12.80 12.65 -16.49
CA GLU A 75 -11.52 12.27 -17.08
C GLU A 75 -10.45 12.04 -16.00
N ALA A 76 -9.90 10.83 -15.97
CA ALA A 76 -8.81 10.44 -15.10
C ALA A 76 -8.04 9.29 -15.73
N ARG A 77 -6.71 9.29 -15.56
CA ARG A 77 -5.80 8.25 -16.04
C ARG A 77 -4.76 7.96 -14.96
N PRO A 78 -4.27 6.71 -14.88
CA PRO A 78 -3.14 6.39 -14.02
C PRO A 78 -1.88 7.05 -14.57
N THR A 79 -0.93 7.33 -13.66
CA THR A 79 0.37 7.90 -13.98
C THR A 79 1.26 6.88 -14.68
N HIS A 80 1.19 5.62 -14.22
CA HIS A 80 1.92 4.50 -14.79
C HIS A 80 1.00 3.30 -15.00
N MET A 81 1.13 2.64 -16.15
CA MET A 81 0.44 1.38 -16.42
C MET A 81 0.97 0.28 -15.52
N PHE A 82 0.09 -0.62 -15.08
CA PHE A 82 0.42 -1.75 -14.20
C PHE A 82 1.13 -1.36 -12.90
N HIS A 83 0.67 -0.27 -12.27
CA HIS A 83 1.08 0.12 -10.93
C HIS A 83 -0.16 0.47 -10.09
N ASP A 84 -0.15 0.08 -8.82
CA ASP A 84 -1.22 0.42 -7.89
C ASP A 84 -1.20 1.94 -7.63
N GLU A 85 -2.33 2.60 -7.84
CA GLU A 85 -2.47 4.05 -7.68
C GLU A 85 -3.87 4.40 -7.18
N VAL A 86 -3.95 5.38 -6.27
CA VAL A 86 -5.22 5.97 -5.84
C VAL A 86 -5.19 7.46 -6.12
N LYS A 87 -6.20 7.95 -6.84
CA LYS A 87 -6.38 9.36 -7.13
C LYS A 87 -7.73 9.84 -6.64
N VAL A 88 -7.71 11.00 -5.99
CA VAL A 88 -8.89 11.63 -5.42
C VAL A 88 -9.13 12.95 -6.14
N VAL A 89 -10.29 13.08 -6.75
CA VAL A 89 -10.70 14.29 -7.48
C VAL A 89 -12.07 14.75 -7.04
N GLN A 90 -12.35 16.03 -7.22
CA GLN A 90 -13.71 16.56 -7.06
C GLN A 90 -14.50 16.30 -8.35
N VAL A 91 -15.76 15.89 -8.23
CA VAL A 91 -16.68 15.81 -9.38
C VAL A 91 -17.08 17.24 -9.79
N PRO A 92 -16.87 17.63 -11.06
CA PRO A 92 -17.23 18.95 -11.57
C PRO A 92 -18.69 19.32 -11.33
N HIS A 93 -18.97 20.60 -11.12
CA HIS A 93 -20.31 21.18 -10.98
C HIS A 93 -21.14 20.64 -9.80
N THR A 94 -20.52 19.96 -8.84
CA THR A 94 -21.20 19.43 -7.64
C THR A 94 -21.02 20.30 -6.40
N ALA A 95 -20.22 21.37 -6.48
CA ALA A 95 -19.92 22.16 -5.30
C ALA A 95 -21.09 23.06 -4.90
N SER A 96 -21.27 23.25 -3.61
CA SER A 96 -22.26 24.17 -3.04
C SER A 96 -21.75 24.73 -1.73
N VAL A 97 -22.07 25.99 -1.45
CA VAL A 97 -21.77 26.63 -0.16
C VAL A 97 -22.94 26.37 0.78
N LYS A 98 -22.62 25.92 1.98
CA LYS A 98 -23.59 25.68 3.04
C LYS A 98 -23.08 26.30 4.34
N GLU A 99 -24.00 26.63 5.23
CA GLU A 99 -23.62 26.93 6.61
C GLU A 99 -22.89 25.73 7.22
N CYS A 100 -21.86 26.02 8.02
CA CYS A 100 -21.13 24.99 8.71
C CYS A 100 -22.09 24.18 9.60
N HIS A 101 -22.15 22.87 9.34
CA HIS A 101 -23.04 21.96 10.08
C HIS A 101 -22.76 21.96 11.59
N ARG A 102 -21.53 22.31 12.01
CA ARG A 102 -21.09 22.30 13.40
C ARG A 102 -21.35 23.61 14.15
N CYS A 103 -21.00 24.77 13.59
CA CYS A 103 -21.20 26.07 14.24
C CYS A 103 -22.45 26.83 13.78
N LYS A 104 -23.22 26.29 12.81
CA LYS A 104 -24.44 26.89 12.27
C LYS A 104 -24.22 28.34 11.80
N GLY A 105 -23.19 28.55 10.98
CA GLY A 105 -22.87 29.88 10.43
C GLY A 105 -22.03 30.79 11.35
N THR A 106 -21.90 30.48 12.64
CA THR A 106 -21.29 31.44 13.60
C THR A 106 -19.76 31.54 13.55
N GLY A 107 -19.07 30.62 12.87
CA GLY A 107 -17.60 30.56 12.83
C GLY A 107 -16.93 30.21 14.16
N SER A 108 -17.68 30.03 15.24
CA SER A 108 -17.12 29.77 16.57
C SER A 108 -17.95 28.74 17.33
N LEU A 109 -17.30 28.04 18.24
CA LEU A 109 -17.95 27.10 19.15
C LEU A 109 -17.83 27.63 20.57
N GLN A 110 -18.86 27.40 21.39
CA GLN A 110 -18.77 27.68 22.82
C GLN A 110 -17.61 26.88 23.40
N CYS A 111 -16.75 27.55 24.19
CA CYS A 111 -15.67 26.85 24.85
C CYS A 111 -16.25 25.84 25.85
N SER A 112 -15.94 24.56 25.66
CA SER A 112 -16.45 23.48 26.48
C SER A 112 -15.92 23.50 27.92
N GLU A 113 -14.78 24.13 28.15
CA GLU A 113 -14.09 24.14 29.44
C GLU A 113 -14.62 25.22 30.39
N CYS A 114 -14.92 26.41 29.86
CA CYS A 114 -15.52 27.49 30.65
C CYS A 114 -17.02 27.65 30.39
N HIS A 115 -17.64 26.79 29.58
CA HIS A 115 -19.04 26.86 29.16
C HIS A 115 -19.46 28.26 28.65
N GLY A 116 -18.62 28.88 27.83
CA GLY A 116 -18.91 30.21 27.29
C GLY A 116 -18.52 31.40 28.18
N LYS A 117 -18.10 31.18 29.42
CA LYS A 117 -17.86 32.26 30.38
C LYS A 117 -16.57 33.05 30.13
N GLY A 118 -15.57 32.45 29.48
CA GLY A 118 -14.23 33.00 29.34
C GLY A 118 -13.32 32.75 30.54
N TRP A 119 -13.84 32.24 31.65
CA TRP A 119 -13.09 32.02 32.89
C TRP A 119 -13.58 30.80 33.65
N THR A 120 -12.74 30.31 34.56
CA THR A 120 -13.06 29.26 35.55
C THR A 120 -12.88 29.81 36.97
N ARG A 121 -13.62 29.27 37.94
CA ARG A 121 -13.51 29.69 39.35
C ARG A 121 -12.07 29.47 39.81
N CYS A 122 -11.43 30.50 40.35
CA CYS A 122 -10.09 30.36 40.91
C CYS A 122 -10.15 29.36 42.07
N LEU A 123 -9.40 28.27 41.93
CA LEU A 123 -9.37 27.21 42.95
C LEU A 123 -8.61 27.66 44.19
N SER A 124 -7.60 28.52 44.04
CA SER A 124 -6.75 28.99 45.14
C SER A 124 -7.47 29.87 46.16
N CYS A 125 -8.46 30.66 45.73
CA CYS A 125 -9.26 31.52 46.61
C CYS A 125 -10.75 31.17 46.58
N HIS A 126 -11.11 30.03 45.99
CA HIS A 126 -12.49 29.59 45.83
C HIS A 126 -13.47 30.68 45.33
N GLY A 127 -13.04 31.56 44.44
CA GLY A 127 -13.91 32.64 43.93
C GLY A 127 -13.97 33.92 44.75
N ASP A 128 -13.38 33.97 45.94
CA ASP A 128 -13.43 35.16 46.80
C ASP A 128 -12.52 36.29 46.29
N GLY A 129 -11.43 35.92 45.62
CA GLY A 129 -10.45 36.87 45.07
C GLY A 129 -9.41 37.37 46.08
N TRP A 130 -9.56 36.96 47.35
CA TRP A 130 -8.72 37.34 48.46
C TRP A 130 -8.31 36.13 49.28
N TYR A 131 -7.14 36.20 49.89
CA TYR A 131 -6.71 35.29 50.96
C TYR A 131 -6.79 36.05 52.29
N THR A 132 -7.30 35.39 53.33
CA THR A 132 -7.34 35.95 54.69
C THR A 132 -6.56 35.04 55.60
N ASP A 133 -5.56 35.58 56.29
CA ASP A 133 -4.78 34.82 57.27
C ASP A 133 -5.49 34.77 58.63
N SER A 134 -4.90 34.05 59.60
CA SER A 134 -5.42 33.93 60.97
C SER A 134 -5.37 35.24 61.77
N SER A 135 -4.63 36.25 61.31
CA SER A 135 -4.56 37.59 61.91
C SER A 135 -5.63 38.54 61.38
N GLY A 136 -6.39 38.12 60.35
CA GLY A 136 -7.40 38.93 59.67
C GLY A 136 -6.84 39.83 58.56
N TYR A 137 -5.55 39.68 58.22
CA TYR A 137 -4.94 40.40 57.10
C TYR A 137 -5.47 39.84 55.77
N LYS A 138 -5.94 40.75 54.89
CA LYS A 138 -6.49 40.42 53.58
C LYS A 138 -5.53 40.81 52.47
N GLU A 139 -5.15 39.84 51.66
CA GLU A 139 -4.34 40.05 50.46
C GLU A 139 -5.05 39.57 49.20
N ARG A 140 -4.73 40.20 48.06
CA ARG A 140 -5.29 39.78 46.78
C ARG A 140 -4.73 38.42 46.40
N CYS A 141 -5.58 37.52 45.91
CA CYS A 141 -5.14 36.21 45.48
C CYS A 141 -4.22 36.33 44.26
N PHE A 142 -2.95 35.96 44.45
CA PHE A 142 -1.90 36.00 43.43
C PHE A 142 -2.28 35.30 42.12
N TYR A 143 -3.00 34.17 42.21
CA TYR A 143 -3.34 33.32 41.06
C TYR A 143 -4.48 33.84 40.17
N CYS A 144 -5.25 34.82 40.63
CA CYS A 144 -6.36 35.42 39.86
C CYS A 144 -6.27 36.95 39.72
N GLN A 145 -5.22 37.58 40.27
CA GLN A 145 -5.08 39.04 40.25
C GLN A 145 -4.98 39.63 38.85
N SER A 146 -4.51 38.86 37.87
CA SER A 146 -4.33 39.27 36.47
C SER A 146 -5.47 38.82 35.53
N SER A 147 -6.53 38.21 36.05
CA SER A 147 -7.65 37.79 35.21
C SER A 147 -8.40 39.01 34.65
N THR A 148 -8.70 38.95 33.35
CA THR A 148 -9.53 39.94 32.65
C THR A 148 -11.01 39.92 33.09
N HIS A 149 -11.43 38.87 33.80
CA HIS A 149 -12.82 38.68 34.25
C HIS A 149 -13.06 39.09 35.71
N GLY A 150 -12.04 39.61 36.39
CA GLY A 150 -12.09 40.09 37.77
C GLY A 150 -11.51 39.10 38.79
N HIS A 151 -11.38 39.56 40.04
CA HIS A 151 -10.85 38.75 41.13
C HIS A 151 -11.72 37.53 41.42
N GLY A 152 -11.10 36.44 41.88
CA GLY A 152 -11.77 35.17 42.13
C GLY A 152 -11.92 34.28 40.88
N ARG A 153 -11.43 34.75 39.72
CA ARG A 153 -11.62 34.07 38.43
C ARG A 153 -10.28 33.88 37.74
N GLN A 154 -10.12 32.77 37.03
CA GLN A 154 -8.96 32.52 36.19
C GLN A 154 -9.40 32.48 34.74
N ASP A 155 -8.70 33.24 33.90
CA ASP A 155 -9.01 33.28 32.48
C ASP A 155 -8.82 31.88 31.87
N CYS A 156 -9.81 31.45 31.11
CA CYS A 156 -9.78 30.13 30.50
C CYS A 156 -8.73 30.14 29.39
N LEU A 157 -7.66 29.36 29.59
CA LEU A 157 -6.54 29.26 28.66
C LEU A 157 -6.98 28.73 27.30
N LYS A 158 -7.87 27.73 27.26
CA LYS A 158 -8.35 27.11 26.01
C LYS A 158 -9.02 28.09 25.04
N CYS A 159 -9.69 29.12 25.56
CA CYS A 159 -10.34 30.13 24.73
C CYS A 159 -9.68 31.51 24.83
N ASN A 160 -8.53 31.61 25.51
CA ASN A 160 -7.84 32.86 25.81
C ASN A 160 -8.80 33.94 26.31
N ALA A 161 -9.58 33.59 27.33
CA ALA A 161 -10.57 34.46 27.96
C ALA A 161 -11.79 34.86 27.09
N LYS A 162 -11.90 34.41 25.83
CA LYS A 162 -12.99 34.84 24.92
C LYS A 162 -14.33 34.11 25.13
N GLY A 163 -14.32 32.99 25.86
CA GLY A 163 -15.48 32.12 26.06
C GLY A 163 -15.85 31.28 24.83
N ARG A 164 -15.25 31.55 23.67
CA ARG A 164 -15.48 30.83 22.41
C ARG A 164 -14.15 30.41 21.79
N VAL A 165 -14.18 29.33 21.03
CA VAL A 165 -13.05 28.83 20.25
C VAL A 165 -13.40 28.83 18.77
N ALA A 166 -12.38 28.94 17.91
CA ALA A 166 -12.52 28.81 16.47
C ALA A 166 -13.26 27.50 16.13
N CYS A 167 -14.13 27.52 15.12
CA CYS A 167 -14.78 26.31 14.63
C CYS A 167 -13.86 25.60 13.62
N PRO A 168 -13.27 24.41 13.94
CA PRO A 168 -12.28 23.80 13.06
C PRO A 168 -12.83 23.37 11.68
N PRO A 169 -14.03 22.76 11.56
CA PRO A 169 -14.56 22.33 10.26
C PRO A 169 -14.76 23.43 9.21
N CYS A 170 -14.92 24.69 9.64
CA CYS A 170 -15.10 25.83 8.74
C CYS A 170 -14.01 26.90 8.92
N ASP A 171 -12.93 26.60 9.66
CA ASP A 171 -11.84 27.53 9.96
C ASP A 171 -12.31 28.95 10.33
N SER A 172 -13.32 29.02 11.19
CA SER A 172 -13.97 30.27 11.60
C SER A 172 -14.71 31.11 10.55
N TYR A 173 -14.79 30.68 9.28
CA TYR A 173 -15.58 31.36 8.26
C TYR A 173 -17.09 31.20 8.42
N GLY A 174 -17.55 30.23 9.20
CA GLY A 174 -18.97 29.93 9.38
C GLY A 174 -19.61 29.19 8.20
N GLN A 175 -18.96 29.16 7.05
CA GLN A 175 -19.40 28.48 5.84
C GLN A 175 -18.47 27.33 5.45
N ILE A 176 -19.03 26.33 4.79
CA ILE A 176 -18.31 25.21 4.21
C ILE A 176 -18.70 25.02 2.77
N ARG A 177 -17.75 24.64 1.94
CA ARG A 177 -17.96 24.21 0.56
C ARG A 177 -18.10 22.70 0.54
N CYS A 178 -19.29 22.21 0.23
CA CYS A 178 -19.60 20.79 0.10
C CYS A 178 -19.58 20.38 -1.37
N PHE A 179 -19.06 19.20 -1.69
CA PHE A 179 -18.97 18.67 -3.05
C PHE A 179 -18.94 17.14 -3.05
N ILE A 180 -19.15 16.54 -4.21
CA ILE A 180 -18.95 15.09 -4.39
C ILE A 180 -17.47 14.85 -4.71
N ARG A 181 -16.85 13.98 -3.93
CA ARG A 181 -15.48 13.50 -4.10
C ARG A 181 -15.52 12.14 -4.78
N LEU A 182 -14.74 11.98 -5.83
CA LEU A 182 -14.53 10.75 -6.57
C LEU A 182 -13.16 10.18 -6.20
N THR A 183 -13.15 8.96 -5.66
CA THR A 183 -11.95 8.16 -5.44
C THR A 183 -11.82 7.17 -6.57
N ILE A 184 -10.68 7.18 -7.25
CA ILE A 184 -10.35 6.30 -8.38
C ILE A 184 -9.17 5.45 -7.94
N THR A 185 -9.36 4.13 -7.95
CA THR A 185 -8.37 3.15 -7.52
C THR A 185 -7.98 2.32 -8.74
N TRP A 186 -6.73 2.43 -9.16
CA TRP A 186 -6.14 1.50 -10.11
C TRP A 186 -5.35 0.44 -9.36
N LYS A 187 -5.56 -0.82 -9.70
CA LYS A 187 -4.96 -1.96 -9.01
C LYS A 187 -4.49 -3.03 -9.97
N VAL A 188 -3.33 -3.61 -9.70
CA VAL A 188 -2.79 -4.76 -10.42
C VAL A 188 -3.13 -6.03 -9.65
N HIS A 189 -3.86 -6.93 -10.30
CA HIS A 189 -4.13 -8.26 -9.79
C HIS A 189 -3.25 -9.27 -10.52
N THR A 190 -2.31 -9.86 -9.80
CA THR A 190 -1.39 -10.88 -10.33
C THR A 190 -1.91 -12.28 -10.02
N SER A 191 -1.81 -13.19 -10.98
CA SER A 191 -2.01 -14.61 -10.78
C SER A 191 -0.98 -15.37 -11.60
N GLU A 192 -0.38 -16.38 -10.98
CA GLU A 192 0.76 -17.09 -11.56
C GLU A 192 0.55 -18.60 -11.51
N HIS A 193 1.28 -19.28 -12.37
CA HIS A 193 1.36 -20.74 -12.41
C HIS A 193 2.80 -21.15 -12.67
N ILE A 194 3.32 -22.06 -11.85
CA ILE A 194 4.68 -22.55 -11.99
C ILE A 194 4.64 -24.02 -12.37
N VAL A 195 5.35 -24.34 -13.44
CA VAL A 195 5.57 -25.71 -13.88
C VAL A 195 6.85 -26.20 -13.21
N ARG A 196 6.67 -27.11 -12.25
CA ARG A 196 7.77 -27.77 -11.55
C ARG A 196 8.55 -28.69 -12.50
N LYS A 197 9.88 -28.59 -12.46
CA LYS A 197 10.78 -29.64 -12.97
C LYS A 197 11.73 -30.08 -11.86
N GLY A 198 11.76 -31.39 -11.59
CA GLY A 198 12.63 -31.99 -10.57
C GLY A 198 12.14 -31.83 -9.12
N GLY A 199 13.05 -32.02 -8.17
CA GLY A 199 12.76 -32.03 -6.73
C GLY A 199 12.54 -30.66 -6.09
N LEU A 200 12.82 -29.55 -6.79
CA LEU A 200 12.72 -28.19 -6.23
C LEU A 200 11.26 -27.77 -5.92
N PRO A 201 10.96 -27.25 -4.72
CA PRO A 201 9.65 -26.67 -4.39
C PRO A 201 9.26 -25.45 -5.25
N GLU A 202 7.97 -25.32 -5.58
CA GLU A 202 7.44 -24.23 -6.43
C GLU A 202 7.63 -22.83 -5.82
N GLU A 203 7.49 -22.71 -4.50
CA GLU A 203 7.62 -21.42 -3.82
C GLU A 203 9.02 -20.82 -4.00
N LEU A 204 10.07 -21.65 -4.06
CA LEU A 204 11.43 -21.17 -4.30
C LEU A 204 11.61 -20.62 -5.72
N VAL A 205 10.87 -21.17 -6.70
CA VAL A 205 10.89 -20.71 -8.10
C VAL A 205 10.16 -19.37 -8.27
N LYS A 206 9.25 -18.99 -7.38
CA LYS A 206 8.61 -17.66 -7.37
C LYS A 206 9.57 -16.56 -6.98
N GLU A 207 10.50 -16.87 -6.08
CA GLU A 207 11.37 -15.89 -5.44
C GLU A 207 12.65 -15.57 -6.21
N VAL A 208 12.79 -16.08 -7.42
CA VAL A 208 13.99 -15.91 -8.25
C VAL A 208 13.63 -15.37 -9.61
N SER A 209 14.57 -14.62 -10.19
CA SER A 209 14.47 -14.15 -11.55
C SER A 209 14.88 -15.23 -12.57
N GLY A 210 14.41 -15.05 -13.79
CA GLY A 210 14.70 -15.91 -14.93
C GLY A 210 14.59 -15.15 -16.25
N GLN A 211 14.78 -15.85 -17.37
CA GLN A 211 14.64 -15.27 -18.69
C GLN A 211 13.18 -15.03 -19.03
N VAL A 212 12.79 -13.84 -19.48
CA VAL A 212 11.48 -13.64 -20.09
C VAL A 212 11.52 -14.24 -21.50
N ALA A 213 10.80 -15.34 -21.70
CA ALA A 213 10.73 -16.04 -22.99
C ALA A 213 9.58 -15.54 -23.86
N PHE A 214 8.55 -14.98 -23.24
CA PHE A 214 7.40 -14.40 -23.91
C PHE A 214 6.78 -13.31 -23.03
N GLU A 215 6.35 -12.22 -23.64
CA GLU A 215 5.56 -11.17 -22.99
C GLU A 215 4.59 -10.57 -24.01
N GLU A 216 3.35 -10.33 -23.58
CA GLU A 216 2.34 -9.65 -24.38
C GLU A 216 1.46 -8.77 -23.47
N GLU A 217 1.08 -7.61 -23.98
CA GLU A 217 0.22 -6.63 -23.32
C GLU A 217 -0.91 -6.20 -24.25
N GLY A 218 -2.11 -6.04 -23.70
CA GLY A 218 -3.25 -5.50 -24.44
C GLY A 218 -4.44 -5.14 -23.56
N PRO A 219 -5.50 -4.53 -24.13
CA PRO A 219 -6.74 -4.23 -23.39
C PRO A 219 -7.40 -5.49 -22.81
N ARG A 220 -7.30 -6.59 -23.57
CA ARG A 220 -7.61 -7.97 -23.19
C ARG A 220 -6.59 -8.84 -23.89
N ILE A 221 -6.14 -9.89 -23.22
CA ILE A 221 -5.20 -10.85 -23.79
C ILE A 221 -5.89 -12.20 -24.02
N PHE A 222 -5.37 -12.96 -24.96
CA PHE A 222 -5.85 -14.30 -25.26
C PHE A 222 -4.96 -15.36 -24.58
N PRO A 223 -5.50 -16.55 -24.28
CA PRO A 223 -4.69 -17.67 -23.83
C PRO A 223 -3.60 -18.04 -24.83
N LEU A 224 -2.45 -18.46 -24.31
CA LEU A 224 -1.40 -19.08 -25.12
C LEU A 224 -1.87 -20.43 -25.68
N THR A 225 -1.62 -20.68 -26.96
CA THR A 225 -1.97 -21.94 -27.63
C THR A 225 -0.79 -22.67 -28.25
N GLN A 226 0.36 -22.01 -28.39
CA GLN A 226 1.52 -22.51 -29.14
C GLN A 226 2.81 -22.52 -28.32
N PHE A 227 2.73 -22.36 -26.99
CA PHE A 227 3.93 -22.46 -26.17
C PHE A 227 4.41 -23.93 -26.14
N PRO A 228 5.73 -24.21 -26.21
CA PRO A 228 6.25 -25.58 -26.26
C PRO A 228 5.83 -26.46 -25.08
N ASP A 229 5.69 -25.85 -23.90
CA ASP A 229 5.16 -26.53 -22.71
C ASP A 229 3.64 -26.43 -22.66
N ASN A 230 2.95 -27.55 -22.88
CA ASN A 230 1.49 -27.58 -22.89
C ASN A 230 0.86 -27.24 -21.53
N THR A 231 1.61 -27.40 -20.44
CA THR A 231 1.15 -27.02 -19.08
C THR A 231 0.97 -25.51 -18.99
N ILE A 232 1.86 -24.74 -19.64
CA ILE A 232 1.78 -23.29 -19.74
C ILE A 232 0.57 -22.85 -20.56
N ASN A 233 0.29 -23.52 -21.69
CA ASN A 233 -0.91 -23.23 -22.50
C ASN A 233 -2.20 -23.45 -21.68
N LEU A 234 -2.27 -24.56 -20.94
CA LEU A 234 -3.42 -24.86 -20.07
C LEU A 234 -3.57 -23.84 -18.94
N ALA A 235 -2.47 -23.51 -18.25
CA ALA A 235 -2.46 -22.52 -17.18
C ALA A 235 -2.87 -21.14 -17.68
N SER A 236 -2.37 -20.73 -18.86
CA SER A 236 -2.77 -19.49 -19.52
C SER A 236 -4.28 -19.46 -19.79
N ALA A 237 -4.84 -20.52 -20.35
CA ALA A 237 -6.28 -20.63 -20.60
C ALA A 237 -7.11 -20.55 -19.33
N GLN A 238 -6.71 -21.25 -18.27
CA GLN A 238 -7.39 -21.24 -16.98
C GLN A 238 -7.35 -19.84 -16.34
N LEU A 239 -6.17 -19.23 -16.22
CA LEU A 239 -6.00 -17.95 -15.56
C LEU A 239 -6.69 -16.83 -16.32
N VAL A 240 -6.51 -16.75 -17.65
CA VAL A 240 -7.18 -15.74 -18.49
C VAL A 240 -8.70 -15.88 -18.39
N ASN A 241 -9.23 -17.11 -18.42
CA ASN A 241 -10.67 -17.32 -18.30
C ASN A 241 -11.20 -16.96 -16.90
N SER A 242 -10.45 -17.31 -15.84
CA SER A 242 -10.83 -16.96 -14.46
C SER A 242 -10.91 -15.45 -14.25
N HIS A 243 -9.98 -14.69 -14.84
CA HIS A 243 -9.93 -13.24 -14.69
C HIS A 243 -11.06 -12.49 -15.42
N LYS A 244 -11.79 -13.13 -16.33
CA LYS A 244 -12.93 -12.49 -17.04
C LYS A 244 -14.03 -12.03 -16.09
N ASN A 245 -14.31 -12.81 -15.05
CA ASN A 245 -15.44 -12.59 -14.14
C ASN A 245 -15.01 -12.41 -12.67
N LYS A 246 -13.70 -12.36 -12.40
CA LYS A 246 -13.17 -12.27 -11.03
C LYS A 246 -13.36 -10.89 -10.40
N PHE A 247 -13.41 -9.84 -11.23
CA PHE A 247 -13.43 -8.45 -10.79
C PHE A 247 -14.74 -7.76 -11.20
N VAL A 248 -15.86 -8.22 -10.64
CA VAL A 248 -17.22 -7.79 -11.06
C VAL A 248 -17.45 -6.28 -10.85
N ASP A 249 -16.90 -5.71 -9.78
CA ASP A 249 -17.06 -4.29 -9.42
C ASP A 249 -15.95 -3.39 -9.98
N GLU A 250 -15.07 -3.93 -10.82
CA GLU A 250 -13.91 -3.21 -11.35
C GLU A 250 -13.89 -3.28 -12.88
N ARG A 251 -13.56 -2.17 -13.52
CA ARG A 251 -13.36 -2.13 -14.97
C ARG A 251 -11.92 -2.57 -15.27
N ILE A 252 -11.74 -3.65 -16.03
CA ILE A 252 -10.41 -4.01 -16.50
C ILE A 252 -9.92 -2.95 -17.49
N TYR A 253 -8.84 -2.27 -17.10
CA TYR A 253 -8.15 -1.20 -17.83
C TYR A 253 -7.13 -1.77 -18.83
N GLY A 254 -6.44 -2.85 -18.47
CA GLY A 254 -5.51 -3.57 -19.34
C GLY A 254 -5.09 -4.91 -18.75
N GLN A 255 -4.47 -5.76 -19.56
CA GLN A 255 -3.92 -7.03 -19.15
C GLN A 255 -2.55 -7.24 -19.80
N ARG A 256 -1.65 -7.89 -19.07
CA ARG A 256 -0.40 -8.40 -19.62
C ARG A 256 -0.11 -9.77 -19.06
N HIS A 257 0.59 -10.58 -19.82
CA HIS A 257 1.12 -11.84 -19.33
C HIS A 257 2.54 -12.06 -19.80
N GLN A 258 3.27 -12.87 -19.04
CA GLN A 258 4.63 -13.23 -19.38
C GLN A 258 4.90 -14.70 -19.04
N VAL A 259 5.80 -15.31 -19.81
CA VAL A 259 6.38 -16.60 -19.50
C VAL A 259 7.85 -16.39 -19.14
N ARG A 260 8.20 -16.71 -17.90
CA ARG A 260 9.57 -16.72 -17.38
C ARG A 260 10.14 -18.13 -17.39
N ILE A 261 11.40 -18.27 -17.78
CA ILE A 261 12.17 -19.51 -17.73
C ILE A 261 13.24 -19.35 -16.64
N VAL A 262 13.09 -20.10 -15.56
CA VAL A 262 14.02 -20.11 -14.43
C VAL A 262 15.03 -21.24 -14.64
N PRO A 263 16.34 -20.93 -14.72
CA PRO A 263 17.35 -21.98 -14.81
C PRO A 263 17.40 -22.76 -13.49
N VAL A 264 17.42 -24.10 -13.57
CA VAL A 264 17.52 -24.99 -12.41
C VAL A 264 18.51 -26.11 -12.71
N ALA A 265 19.59 -26.18 -11.92
CA ALA A 265 20.55 -27.27 -11.96
C ALA A 265 20.35 -28.17 -10.74
N GLU A 266 20.07 -29.46 -10.97
CA GLU A 266 20.15 -30.48 -9.93
C GLU A 266 21.59 -31.02 -9.87
N VAL A 267 22.19 -31.01 -8.69
CA VAL A 267 23.56 -31.46 -8.46
C VAL A 267 23.53 -32.62 -7.47
N GLU A 268 24.05 -33.76 -7.90
CA GLU A 268 24.29 -34.92 -7.05
C GLU A 268 25.72 -34.87 -6.50
N TYR A 269 25.90 -35.19 -5.23
CA TYR A 269 27.22 -35.22 -4.57
C TYR A 269 27.38 -36.44 -3.67
N GLY A 270 28.62 -36.85 -3.42
CA GLY A 270 28.97 -37.82 -2.39
C GLY A 270 29.62 -37.15 -1.19
N PHE A 271 29.12 -37.43 0.02
CA PHE A 271 29.71 -36.95 1.28
C PHE A 271 29.80 -38.08 2.30
N LYS A 272 31.02 -38.35 2.82
CA LYS A 272 31.30 -39.44 3.79
C LYS A 272 30.70 -40.81 3.39
N GLY A 273 30.68 -41.11 2.08
CA GLY A 273 30.12 -42.35 1.54
C GLY A 273 28.59 -42.37 1.36
N GLY A 274 27.88 -41.30 1.74
CA GLY A 274 26.46 -41.12 1.46
C GLY A 274 26.21 -40.26 0.22
N PRO A 275 25.28 -40.64 -0.68
CA PRO A 275 24.84 -39.77 -1.76
C PRO A 275 23.95 -38.65 -1.21
N GLY A 276 23.99 -37.47 -1.82
CA GLY A 276 23.14 -36.33 -1.52
C GLY A 276 22.82 -35.53 -2.77
N LYS A 277 21.83 -34.63 -2.65
CA LYS A 277 21.39 -33.77 -3.74
C LYS A 277 21.17 -32.35 -3.26
N PHE A 278 21.51 -31.39 -4.11
CA PHE A 278 21.10 -29.99 -3.95
C PHE A 278 20.74 -29.39 -5.30
N TRP A 279 20.03 -28.26 -5.26
CA TRP A 279 19.62 -27.52 -6.45
C TRP A 279 20.23 -26.14 -6.44
N VAL A 280 20.70 -25.67 -7.60
CA VAL A 280 21.06 -24.27 -7.85
C VAL A 280 20.05 -23.70 -8.81
N TYR A 281 19.44 -22.56 -8.49
CA TYR A 281 18.33 -22.03 -9.27
C TYR A 281 18.29 -20.50 -9.30
N GLY A 282 17.64 -19.97 -10.35
CA GLY A 282 17.53 -18.53 -10.57
C GLY A 282 18.82 -17.89 -11.09
N TYR A 283 18.72 -16.67 -11.60
CA TYR A 283 19.91 -15.88 -11.96
C TYR A 283 20.70 -15.38 -10.75
N GLU A 284 20.09 -15.44 -9.57
CA GLU A 284 20.73 -15.18 -8.29
C GLU A 284 21.59 -16.36 -7.80
N ASN A 285 21.55 -17.51 -8.49
CA ASN A 285 22.23 -18.76 -8.09
C ASN A 285 21.90 -19.20 -6.65
N LYS A 286 20.62 -19.10 -6.25
CA LYS A 286 20.18 -19.58 -4.93
C LYS A 286 20.38 -21.09 -4.83
N VAL A 287 20.68 -21.57 -3.62
CA VAL A 287 20.94 -22.99 -3.35
C VAL A 287 19.85 -23.55 -2.44
N HIS A 288 19.28 -24.69 -2.81
CA HIS A 288 18.37 -25.46 -1.96
C HIS A 288 18.97 -26.84 -1.68
N SER A 289 19.20 -27.15 -0.39
CA SER A 289 19.82 -28.41 0.05
C SER A 289 19.08 -28.95 1.28
N PRO A 290 17.93 -29.63 1.10
CA PRO A 290 17.13 -30.14 2.22
C PRO A 290 17.87 -31.22 3.03
N ASP A 291 18.69 -32.03 2.37
CA ASP A 291 19.45 -33.14 2.99
C ASP A 291 20.90 -32.75 3.32
N TYR A 292 21.14 -31.48 3.68
CA TYR A 292 22.49 -30.99 3.92
C TYR A 292 23.14 -31.72 5.12
N PRO A 293 24.31 -32.39 4.94
CA PRO A 293 24.84 -33.37 5.89
C PRO A 293 25.50 -32.75 7.14
N GLN A 294 25.60 -31.42 7.21
CA GLN A 294 26.20 -30.70 8.34
C GLN A 294 25.16 -29.74 8.93
N THR A 295 24.40 -30.18 9.93
CA THR A 295 23.36 -29.36 10.59
C THR A 295 23.88 -28.42 11.68
N CYS A 296 25.18 -28.44 12.03
CA CYS A 296 25.72 -27.50 13.02
C CYS A 296 27.26 -27.49 13.06
N CYS A 297 27.88 -26.34 12.82
CA CYS A 297 29.23 -26.04 13.30
C CYS A 297 29.16 -24.86 14.27
N TRP A 298 29.24 -25.17 15.57
CA TRP A 298 29.78 -24.31 16.63
C TRP A 298 29.18 -22.90 16.71
N GLY A 299 27.91 -22.82 17.12
CA GLY A 299 27.33 -21.58 17.67
C GLY A 299 26.84 -20.54 16.66
N CYS A 300 26.97 -20.78 15.35
CA CYS A 300 26.24 -20.04 14.33
C CYS A 300 25.10 -20.89 13.79
N CYS A 301 23.89 -20.67 14.30
CA CYS A 301 22.69 -21.10 13.60
C CYS A 301 22.67 -20.37 12.25
N CYS A 302 22.89 -21.10 11.15
CA CYS A 302 22.44 -20.63 9.85
C CYS A 302 20.91 -20.51 9.95
N VAL A 303 20.44 -19.29 10.18
CA VAL A 303 19.02 -18.98 10.12
C VAL A 303 18.62 -19.19 8.66
N MET A 304 17.87 -20.28 8.44
CA MET A 304 17.09 -20.54 7.22
C MET A 304 16.05 -19.45 7.02
#